data_AF-A0A1G3UI66-F1
#
_entry.id   AF-A0A1G3UI66-F1
#
_cell.length_a   1.000
_cell.length_b   1.000
_cell.length_c   1.000
_cell.angle_alpha   90.00
_cell.angle_beta   90.00
_cell.angle_gamma   90.00
#
_symmetry.space_group_name_H-M   'P 1'
#
loop_
_entity.id
_entity.type
_entity.pdbx_description
1 polymer ?
#
loop_
_entity_poly.entity_id
_entity_poly.type
_entity_poly.pdbx_seq_one_letter_code
_entity_poly.pdbx_strand_id
1 'polypeptide(L)'
;MLVKHKFLNSYPLVGKKILIIGTFNPDVPCNKAEFFYGRAKNYFWDLLPSVFGRESLKGDVQKQKEFLEMYDIELSDLILLVALNEADICNYGDDKLKDVKEYNSDNILEILKKGKTKEVYFTRKSFDKSVENIKSEIYKIKIFCDENSIRFRFLPTPARFLTEKKRQEWQESFR
;
A
#
# COMPACT_ATOMS: atom_id res chain seq x y z
N MET A 1 -18.36 14.21 0.29
CA MET A 1 -17.92 13.86 1.66
C MET A 1 -16.40 13.75 1.69
N LEU A 2 -15.74 14.33 2.70
CA LEU A 2 -14.32 14.11 2.94
C LEU A 2 -14.11 12.78 3.67
N VAL A 3 -13.27 11.91 3.11
CA VAL A 3 -12.99 10.57 3.64
C VAL A 3 -11.51 10.46 3.95
N LYS A 4 -11.21 10.21 5.22
CA LYS A 4 -9.84 10.01 5.72
C LYS A 4 -9.39 8.56 5.53
N HIS A 5 -8.09 8.36 5.59
CA HIS A 5 -7.51 7.04 5.66
C HIS A 5 -7.80 6.35 7.01
N LYS A 6 -8.18 5.07 6.99
CA LYS A 6 -8.59 4.30 8.17
C LYS A 6 -7.49 3.97 9.18
N PHE A 7 -6.28 3.68 8.71
CA PHE A 7 -5.23 3.08 9.56
C PHE A 7 -3.99 3.94 9.84
N LEU A 8 -3.66 4.95 9.04
CA LEU A 8 -2.35 5.61 9.11
C LEU A 8 -2.09 6.32 10.45
N ASN A 9 -3.11 6.82 11.14
CA ASN A 9 -2.96 7.40 12.48
C ASN A 9 -2.63 6.34 13.55
N SER A 10 -3.19 5.14 13.41
CA SER A 10 -2.99 4.04 14.37
C SER A 10 -1.71 3.25 14.11
N TYR A 11 -1.15 3.37 12.91
CA TYR A 11 0.05 2.67 12.48
C TYR A 11 0.99 3.65 11.78
N PRO A 12 1.58 4.60 12.52
CA PRO A 12 2.54 5.53 11.97
C PRO A 12 3.80 4.79 11.51
N LEU A 13 4.42 5.29 10.45
CA LEU A 13 5.70 4.78 9.97
C LEU A 13 6.81 5.04 10.99
N VAL A 14 7.66 4.03 11.20
CA VAL A 14 8.77 4.09 12.16
C VAL A 14 10.13 3.96 11.48
N GLY A 15 10.17 3.55 10.22
CA GLY A 15 11.41 3.25 9.49
C GLY A 15 11.81 1.79 9.69
N LYS A 16 11.25 0.91 8.87
CA LYS A 16 11.62 -0.51 8.74
C LYS A 16 12.45 -0.69 7.47
N LYS A 17 13.14 -1.84 7.34
CA LYS A 17 13.98 -2.16 6.17
C LYS A 17 13.16 -2.13 4.88
N ILE A 18 11.94 -2.65 4.90
CA ILE A 18 11.05 -2.72 3.73
C ILE A 18 9.80 -1.87 3.99
N LEU A 19 9.47 -0.97 3.07
CA LEU A 19 8.23 -0.21 3.07
C LEU A 19 7.36 -0.65 1.89
N ILE A 20 6.11 -1.05 2.16
CA ILE A 20 5.13 -1.35 1.11
C ILE A 20 4.00 -0.32 1.15
N ILE A 21 3.76 0.31 0.01
CA ILE A 21 2.84 1.43 -0.17
C ILE A 21 1.65 0.97 -1.03
N GLY A 22 0.43 1.14 -0.54
CA GLY A 22 -0.79 1.04 -1.34
C GLY A 22 -1.37 2.38 -1.72
N THR A 23 -2.57 2.35 -2.31
CA THR A 23 -3.25 3.57 -2.78
C THR A 23 -3.96 4.28 -1.62
N PHE A 24 -5.00 3.64 -1.07
CA PHE A 24 -5.89 4.23 -0.08
C PHE A 24 -6.81 3.19 0.58
N ASN A 25 -7.04 3.34 1.89
CA ASN A 25 -8.00 2.57 2.67
C ASN A 25 -9.02 3.50 3.35
N PRO A 26 -10.27 3.61 2.85
CA PRO A 26 -11.22 4.62 3.33
C PRO A 26 -11.79 4.30 4.72
N ASP A 27 -11.83 5.29 5.61
CA ASP A 27 -12.52 5.17 6.90
C ASP A 27 -14.02 5.41 6.75
N VAL A 28 -14.73 4.35 6.38
CA VAL A 28 -16.18 4.40 6.09
C VAL A 28 -16.90 3.18 6.69
N PRO A 29 -18.19 3.28 7.06
CA PRO A 29 -18.90 2.21 7.77
C PRO A 29 -18.94 0.85 7.06
N CYS A 30 -18.96 0.85 5.72
CA CYS A 30 -18.97 -0.36 4.90
C CYS A 30 -17.58 -1.03 4.78
N ASN A 31 -16.50 -0.35 5.18
CA ASN A 31 -15.17 -0.93 5.20
C ASN A 31 -14.93 -1.67 6.52
N LYS A 32 -15.14 -2.98 6.50
CA LYS A 32 -14.97 -3.86 7.67
C LYS A 32 -13.53 -4.35 7.87
N ALA A 33 -12.55 -3.88 7.10
CA ALA A 33 -11.16 -4.27 7.31
C ALA A 33 -10.68 -3.82 8.70
N GLU A 34 -9.98 -4.70 9.40
CA GLU A 34 -9.39 -4.45 10.73
C GLU A 34 -7.91 -4.07 10.64
N PHE A 35 -7.29 -4.33 9.48
CA PHE A 35 -5.90 -4.03 9.19
C PHE A 35 -5.68 -3.74 7.69
N PHE A 36 -4.48 -3.29 7.34
CA PHE A 36 -4.09 -3.01 5.95
C PHE A 36 -4.38 -4.21 5.05
N TYR A 37 -4.86 -3.92 3.83
CA TYR A 37 -5.25 -4.93 2.85
C TYR A 37 -6.26 -5.99 3.36
N GLY A 38 -6.97 -5.76 4.46
CA GLY A 38 -7.86 -6.75 5.10
C GLY A 38 -9.21 -7.00 4.43
N ARG A 39 -9.47 -6.45 3.23
CA ARG A 39 -10.75 -6.65 2.52
C ARG A 39 -10.79 -8.04 1.88
N ALA A 40 -11.96 -8.67 1.85
CA ALA A 40 -12.14 -10.05 1.36
C ALA A 40 -11.60 -10.29 -0.08
N LYS A 41 -11.79 -9.32 -0.99
CA LYS A 41 -11.26 -9.38 -2.38
C LYS A 41 -9.86 -8.80 -2.54
N ASN A 42 -9.06 -8.77 -1.47
CA ASN A 42 -7.65 -8.40 -1.50
C ASN A 42 -6.81 -9.64 -1.15
N TYR A 43 -5.76 -9.87 -1.93
CA TYR A 43 -4.90 -11.06 -1.84
C TYR A 43 -3.49 -10.70 -1.40
N PHE A 44 -3.29 -9.52 -0.80
CA PHE A 44 -1.99 -9.10 -0.28
C PHE A 44 -1.43 -10.12 0.72
N TRP A 45 -2.28 -10.57 1.64
CA TRP A 45 -1.93 -11.57 2.66
C TRP A 45 -1.85 -13.01 2.13
N ASP A 46 -2.12 -13.22 0.84
CA ASP A 46 -1.77 -14.45 0.13
C ASP A 46 -0.42 -14.28 -0.60
N LEU A 47 -0.24 -13.12 -1.26
CA LEU A 47 0.91 -12.81 -2.11
C LEU A 47 2.18 -12.56 -1.32
N LEU A 48 2.15 -11.65 -0.34
CA LEU A 48 3.33 -11.25 0.40
C LEU A 48 3.95 -12.44 1.16
N PRO A 49 3.20 -13.25 1.94
CA PRO A 49 3.80 -14.42 2.60
C PRO A 49 4.41 -15.43 1.62
N SER A 50 3.80 -15.61 0.45
CA SER A 50 4.30 -16.55 -0.57
C SER A 50 5.66 -16.16 -1.14
N VAL A 51 6.01 -14.88 -1.13
CA VAL A 51 7.36 -14.40 -1.49
C VAL A 51 8.43 -14.97 -0.56
N PHE A 52 8.08 -15.19 0.70
CA PHE A 52 8.96 -15.72 1.74
C PHE A 52 8.75 -17.23 1.98
N GLY A 53 8.05 -17.91 1.07
CA GLY A 53 7.76 -19.34 1.21
C GLY A 53 6.81 -19.67 2.37
N ARG A 54 5.95 -18.72 2.77
CA ARG A 54 4.97 -18.89 3.85
C ARG A 54 3.55 -19.06 3.30
N GLU A 55 2.70 -19.69 4.11
CA GLU A 55 1.28 -19.83 3.84
C GLU A 55 0.52 -18.50 3.95
N SER A 56 -0.70 -18.47 3.42
CA SER A 56 -1.57 -17.30 3.49
C SER A 56 -1.87 -16.90 4.95
N LEU A 57 -1.79 -15.60 5.22
CA LEU A 57 -2.11 -15.01 6.52
C LEU A 57 -3.47 -14.30 6.51
N LYS A 58 -4.27 -14.51 5.48
CA LYS A 58 -5.53 -13.81 5.28
C LYS A 58 -6.52 -14.15 6.39
N GLY A 59 -7.04 -13.10 7.03
CA GLY A 59 -8.02 -13.23 8.13
C GLY A 59 -7.42 -13.35 9.54
N ASP A 60 -6.09 -13.40 9.67
CA ASP A 60 -5.41 -13.48 10.98
C ASP A 60 -4.52 -12.24 11.19
N VAL A 61 -5.10 -11.16 11.74
CA VAL A 61 -4.40 -9.87 11.94
C VAL A 61 -3.19 -10.01 12.87
N GLN A 62 -3.25 -10.91 13.84
CA GLN A 62 -2.15 -11.11 14.78
C GLN A 62 -0.94 -11.70 14.05
N LYS A 63 -1.12 -12.77 13.28
CA LYS A 63 -0.04 -13.35 12.48
C LYS A 63 0.47 -12.41 11.39
N GLN A 64 -0.40 -11.58 10.81
CA GLN A 64 0.00 -10.55 9.85
C GLN A 64 1.00 -9.57 10.49
N LYS A 65 0.73 -9.09 11.70
CA LYS A 65 1.64 -8.19 12.43
C LYS A 65 2.96 -8.87 12.80
N GLU A 66 2.91 -10.09 13.32
CA GLU A 66 4.10 -10.88 13.65
C GLU A 66 4.97 -11.13 12.41
N PHE A 67 4.36 -11.43 11.27
CA PHE A 67 5.04 -11.58 10.00
C PHE A 67 5.75 -10.28 9.57
N LEU A 68 5.05 -9.15 9.62
CA LEU A 68 5.66 -7.86 9.28
C LEU A 68 6.87 -7.54 10.17
N GLU A 69 6.76 -7.80 11.47
CA GLU A 69 7.87 -7.61 12.41
C GLU A 69 9.05 -8.53 12.10
N MET A 70 8.77 -9.83 11.89
CA MET A 70 9.78 -10.86 11.59
C MET A 70 10.62 -10.52 10.35
N TYR A 71 10.00 -9.92 9.33
CA TYR A 71 10.66 -9.58 8.06
C TYR A 71 11.08 -8.10 7.97
N ASP A 72 10.96 -7.32 9.06
CA ASP A 72 11.24 -5.88 9.15
C ASP A 72 10.54 -5.10 8.01
N ILE A 73 9.23 -5.32 7.88
CA ILE A 73 8.34 -4.69 6.90
C ILE A 73 7.38 -3.73 7.62
N GLU A 74 7.16 -2.55 7.06
CA GLU A 74 6.03 -1.68 7.42
C GLU A 74 5.13 -1.39 6.21
N LEU A 75 3.88 -1.05 6.50
CA LEU A 75 2.85 -0.79 5.49
C LEU A 75 2.39 0.66 5.59
N SER A 76 2.09 1.26 4.44
CA SER A 76 1.48 2.57 4.33
C SER A 76 0.60 2.65 3.09
N ASP A 77 -0.12 3.74 2.94
CA ASP A 77 -0.84 4.12 1.73
C ASP A 77 -0.45 5.55 1.35
N LEU A 78 -0.55 5.86 0.05
CA LEU A 78 -0.08 7.13 -0.49
C LEU A 78 -1.07 8.29 -0.27
N ILE A 79 -2.36 8.00 -0.05
CA ILE A 79 -3.42 9.02 0.11
C ILE A 79 -3.86 9.11 1.57
N LEU A 80 -3.96 10.33 2.09
CA LEU A 80 -4.45 10.63 3.44
C LEU A 80 -5.94 11.01 3.45
N LEU A 81 -6.36 11.79 2.44
CA LEU A 81 -7.70 12.39 2.39
C LEU A 81 -8.19 12.51 0.94
N VAL A 82 -9.44 12.12 0.72
CA VAL A 82 -10.11 12.23 -0.58
C VAL A 82 -11.52 12.79 -0.41
N ALA A 83 -12.00 13.56 -1.38
CA ALA A 83 -13.41 13.91 -1.48
C ALA A 83 -14.15 12.90 -2.38
N LEU A 84 -15.21 12.28 -1.85
CA LEU A 84 -16.03 11.29 -2.55
C LEU A 84 -17.49 11.71 -2.61
N ASN A 85 -18.18 11.32 -3.69
CA ASN A 85 -19.62 11.35 -3.78
C ASN A 85 -20.23 10.26 -2.89
N GLU A 86 -21.44 10.47 -2.37
CA GLU A 86 -22.10 9.50 -1.48
C GLU A 86 -22.28 8.13 -2.14
N ALA A 87 -22.62 8.11 -3.43
CA ALA A 87 -22.78 6.88 -4.21
C ALA A 87 -21.48 6.06 -4.36
N ASP A 88 -20.31 6.69 -4.17
CA ASP A 88 -19.00 6.07 -4.35
C ASP A 88 -18.34 5.65 -3.02
N ILE A 89 -18.93 6.00 -1.86
CA ILE A 89 -18.34 5.75 -0.52
C ILE A 89 -17.96 4.27 -0.31
N CYS A 90 -18.80 3.35 -0.77
CA CYS A 90 -18.57 1.91 -0.66
C CYS A 90 -17.99 1.28 -1.93
N ASN A 91 -17.63 2.11 -2.91
CA ASN A 91 -16.94 1.67 -4.11
C ASN A 91 -15.43 1.81 -3.93
N TYR A 92 -14.80 0.66 -3.75
CA TYR A 92 -13.39 0.53 -3.44
C TYR A 92 -12.45 0.59 -4.66
N GLY A 93 -12.97 0.95 -5.83
CA GLY A 93 -12.17 1.12 -7.03
C GLY A 93 -11.41 2.43 -7.02
N ASP A 94 -10.11 2.38 -7.30
CA ASP A 94 -9.28 3.58 -7.47
C ASP A 94 -9.83 4.54 -8.54
N ASP A 95 -10.66 4.08 -9.49
CA ASP A 95 -11.32 4.94 -10.50
C ASP A 95 -12.30 5.99 -9.89
N LYS A 96 -12.61 5.88 -8.59
CA LYS A 96 -13.45 6.83 -7.86
C LYS A 96 -12.65 7.91 -7.13
N LEU A 97 -11.34 7.74 -6.95
CA LEU A 97 -10.50 8.67 -6.18
C LEU A 97 -10.08 9.87 -7.04
N LYS A 98 -11.05 10.62 -7.57
CA LYS A 98 -10.83 11.69 -8.55
C LYS A 98 -10.46 13.04 -7.97
N ASP A 99 -10.69 13.24 -6.68
CA ASP A 99 -10.48 14.51 -5.99
C ASP A 99 -9.70 14.28 -4.69
N VAL A 100 -8.39 14.11 -4.82
CA VAL A 100 -7.50 13.82 -3.69
C VAL A 100 -7.10 15.14 -3.04
N LYS A 101 -7.33 15.26 -1.74
CA LYS A 101 -7.05 16.49 -0.98
C LYS A 101 -5.68 16.48 -0.34
N GLU A 102 -5.18 15.32 0.03
CA GLU A 102 -3.94 15.19 0.79
C GLU A 102 -3.24 13.86 0.53
N TYR A 103 -1.92 13.92 0.32
CA TYR A 103 -1.04 12.77 0.13
C TYR A 103 -0.07 12.60 1.30
N ASN A 104 0.33 11.36 1.50
CA ASN A 104 1.27 10.94 2.54
C ASN A 104 2.75 10.98 2.07
N SER A 105 3.02 11.57 0.90
CA SER A 105 4.33 11.52 0.25
C SER A 105 5.42 12.19 1.09
N ASP A 106 5.13 13.36 1.67
CA ASP A 106 6.10 14.10 2.49
C ASP A 106 6.49 13.31 3.76
N ASN A 107 5.52 12.78 4.49
CA ASN A 107 5.76 11.92 5.65
C ASN A 107 6.54 10.65 5.28
N ILE A 108 6.24 10.02 4.14
CA ILE A 108 7.02 8.88 3.64
C ILE A 108 8.48 9.31 3.38
N LEU A 109 8.70 10.44 2.70
CA LEU A 109 10.04 10.95 2.43
C LEU A 109 10.81 11.27 3.72
N GLU A 110 10.17 11.81 4.75
CA GLU A 110 10.78 12.03 6.07
C GLU A 110 11.26 10.73 6.72
N ILE A 111 10.48 9.66 6.60
CA ILE A 111 10.88 8.35 7.11
C ILE A 111 12.06 7.78 6.33
N LEU A 112 12.04 7.89 5.00
CA LEU A 112 13.14 7.41 4.16
C LEU A 112 14.46 8.15 4.45
N LYS A 113 14.40 9.46 4.76
CA LYS A 113 15.57 10.25 5.18
C LYS A 113 16.26 9.73 6.45
N LYS A 114 15.57 8.96 7.30
CA LYS A 114 16.18 8.32 8.49
C LYS A 114 17.17 7.21 8.12
N GLY A 115 17.17 6.73 6.86
CA GLY A 115 18.22 5.85 6.31
C GLY A 115 18.10 4.35 6.64
N LYS A 116 17.10 3.93 7.41
CA LYS A 116 16.87 2.51 7.75
C LYS A 116 16.26 1.73 6.58
N THR A 117 15.35 2.32 5.83
CA THR A 117 14.66 1.66 4.70
C THR A 117 15.60 1.41 3.54
N LYS A 118 15.60 0.18 3.03
CA LYS A 118 16.43 -0.29 1.91
C LYS A 118 15.60 -0.62 0.67
N GLU A 119 14.31 -0.88 0.86
CA GLU A 119 13.42 -1.30 -0.22
C GLU A 119 12.05 -0.67 -0.08
N VAL A 120 11.50 -0.19 -1.19
CA VAL A 120 10.18 0.43 -1.28
C VAL A 120 9.41 -0.23 -2.43
N TYR A 121 8.18 -0.63 -2.13
CA TYR A 121 7.29 -1.27 -3.10
C TYR A 121 5.97 -0.53 -3.19
N PHE A 122 5.55 -0.18 -4.41
CA PHE A 122 4.21 0.39 -4.63
C PHE A 122 3.29 -0.64 -5.27
N THR A 123 2.17 -0.95 -4.63
CA THR A 123 1.24 -2.03 -5.04
C THR A 123 0.32 -1.68 -6.22
N ARG A 124 0.83 -0.88 -7.15
CA ARG A 124 0.14 -0.42 -8.36
C ARG A 124 1.14 -0.20 -9.49
N LYS A 125 0.79 -0.68 -10.70
CA LYS A 125 1.57 -0.52 -11.94
C LYS A 125 0.97 0.45 -12.94
N SER A 126 -0.36 0.62 -12.96
CA SER A 126 -1.04 1.45 -13.95
C SER A 126 -1.47 2.79 -13.38
N PHE A 127 -1.16 3.86 -14.10
CA PHE A 127 -1.50 5.23 -13.70
C PHE A 127 -2.65 5.81 -14.53
N ASP A 128 -3.13 5.05 -15.50
CA ASP A 128 -4.15 5.46 -16.47
C ASP A 128 -5.55 5.59 -15.84
N LYS A 129 -5.71 5.08 -14.61
CA LYS A 129 -6.90 5.31 -13.79
C LYS A 129 -6.83 6.67 -13.13
N SER A 130 -7.95 7.38 -13.19
CA SER A 130 -8.22 8.78 -12.81
C SER A 130 -7.95 9.19 -11.35
N VAL A 131 -7.01 8.55 -10.66
CA VAL A 131 -6.52 9.08 -9.41
C VAL A 131 -5.66 10.27 -9.75
N GLU A 132 -6.18 11.44 -9.45
CA GLU A 132 -5.49 12.72 -9.59
C GLU A 132 -4.09 12.60 -8.99
N ASN A 133 -3.07 13.19 -9.64
CA ASN A 133 -1.69 13.37 -9.18
C ASN A 133 -0.94 12.17 -8.56
N ILE A 134 -1.49 10.95 -8.54
CA ILE A 134 -0.86 9.83 -7.84
C ILE A 134 0.49 9.44 -8.46
N LYS A 135 0.62 9.61 -9.78
CA LYS A 135 1.86 9.37 -10.51
C LYS A 135 2.94 10.35 -10.08
N SER A 136 2.64 11.65 -10.00
CA SER A 136 3.63 12.63 -9.57
C SER A 136 4.07 12.36 -8.12
N GLU A 137 3.12 12.04 -7.23
CA GLU A 137 3.42 11.80 -5.82
C GLU A 137 4.29 10.56 -5.59
N ILE A 138 3.99 9.43 -6.23
CA ILE A 138 4.84 8.25 -6.09
C ILE A 138 6.21 8.43 -6.76
N TYR A 139 6.29 9.24 -7.83
CA TYR A 139 7.57 9.52 -8.48
C TYR A 139 8.48 10.41 -7.62
N LYS A 140 7.96 11.29 -6.76
CA LYS A 140 8.78 11.99 -5.75
C LYS A 140 9.51 10.98 -4.87
N ILE A 141 8.79 9.97 -4.36
CA ILE A 141 9.34 8.89 -3.55
C ILE A 141 10.34 8.05 -4.36
N LYS A 142 10.00 7.70 -5.60
CA LYS A 142 10.89 6.93 -6.48
C LYS A 142 12.20 7.67 -6.73
N ILE A 143 12.15 8.95 -7.10
CA ILE A 143 13.35 9.77 -7.37
C ILE A 143 14.24 9.81 -6.13
N PHE A 144 13.66 10.08 -4.95
CA PHE A 144 14.40 10.04 -3.70
C PHE A 144 15.06 8.68 -3.46
N CYS A 145 14.33 7.58 -3.73
CA CYS A 145 14.88 6.23 -3.59
C CYS A 145 16.08 6.00 -4.53
N ASP A 146 15.96 6.39 -5.79
CA ASP A 146 17.02 6.26 -6.79
C ASP A 146 18.28 7.04 -6.38
N GLU A 147 18.11 8.27 -5.88
CA GLU A 147 19.21 9.14 -5.40
C GLU A 147 19.91 8.58 -4.14
N ASN A 148 19.19 7.82 -3.32
CA ASN A 148 19.68 7.31 -2.02
C ASN A 148 19.98 5.81 -2.04
N SER A 149 20.08 5.20 -3.23
CA SER A 149 20.36 3.75 -3.38
C SER A 149 19.35 2.85 -2.64
N ILE A 150 18.10 3.29 -2.55
CA ILE A 150 16.97 2.50 -2.02
C ILE A 150 16.29 1.79 -3.19
N ARG A 151 16.13 0.48 -3.10
CA ARG A 151 15.48 -0.31 -4.16
C ARG A 151 14.00 0.06 -4.26
N PHE A 152 13.57 0.61 -5.39
CA PHE A 152 12.15 0.89 -5.63
C PHE A 152 11.58 -0.02 -6.73
N ARG A 153 10.42 -0.66 -6.49
CA ARG A 153 9.69 -1.41 -7.53
C ARG A 153 8.17 -1.21 -7.48
N PHE A 154 7.55 -1.27 -8.66
CA PHE A 154 6.10 -1.36 -8.80
C PHE A 154 5.63 -2.83 -8.80
N LEU A 155 4.64 -3.15 -7.97
CA LEU A 155 4.03 -4.47 -7.86
C LEU A 155 2.65 -4.50 -8.52
N PRO A 156 2.23 -5.63 -9.13
CA PRO A 156 0.86 -5.76 -9.59
C PRO A 156 -0.10 -5.71 -8.39
N THR A 157 -1.25 -5.07 -8.57
CA THR A 157 -2.19 -4.85 -7.47
C THR A 157 -2.67 -6.17 -6.84
N PRO A 158 -2.71 -6.27 -5.50
CA PRO A 158 -3.22 -7.45 -4.82
C PRO A 158 -4.75 -7.53 -4.84
N ALA A 159 -5.46 -6.53 -5.35
CA ALA A 159 -6.91 -6.52 -5.39
C ALA A 159 -7.51 -7.44 -6.47
N ARG A 160 -8.78 -7.82 -6.23
CA ARG A 160 -9.76 -8.50 -7.11
C ARG A 160 -9.51 -9.97 -7.41
N PHE A 161 -8.36 -10.35 -7.95
CA PHE A 161 -8.08 -11.72 -8.39
C PHE A 161 -6.64 -12.13 -8.10
N LEU A 162 -6.43 -13.42 -7.82
CA LEU A 162 -5.11 -14.02 -7.66
C LEU A 162 -4.85 -14.92 -8.86
N THR A 163 -3.73 -14.72 -9.55
CA THR A 163 -3.31 -15.52 -10.70
C THR A 163 -1.86 -15.95 -10.52
N GLU A 164 -1.45 -17.01 -11.22
CA GLU A 164 -0.08 -17.51 -11.11
C GLU A 164 0.95 -16.50 -11.62
N LYS A 165 0.66 -15.84 -12.74
CA LYS A 165 1.44 -14.70 -13.24
C LYS A 165 1.64 -13.62 -12.17
N LYS A 166 0.59 -13.30 -11.40
CA LYS A 166 0.68 -12.30 -10.33
C LYS A 166 1.59 -12.76 -9.20
N ARG A 167 1.52 -14.05 -8.82
CA ARG A 167 2.43 -14.63 -7.81
C ARG A 167 3.88 -14.56 -8.26
N GLN A 168 4.16 -14.98 -9.50
CA GLN A 168 5.50 -14.95 -10.08
C GLN A 168 6.07 -13.52 -10.12
N GLU A 169 5.29 -12.54 -10.59
CA GLU A 169 5.70 -11.14 -10.60
C GLU A 169 6.02 -10.58 -9.20
N TRP A 170 5.28 -11.00 -8.17
CA TRP A 170 5.60 -10.65 -6.78
C TRP A 170 6.91 -11.30 -6.35
N GLN A 171 7.10 -12.61 -6.57
CA GLN A 171 8.33 -13.31 -6.21
C GLN A 171 9.57 -12.71 -6.88
N GLU A 172 9.49 -12.40 -8.17
CA GLU A 172 10.59 -11.79 -8.94
C GLU A 172 10.95 -10.39 -8.45
N SER A 173 9.99 -9.63 -7.92
CA SER A 173 10.22 -8.26 -7.47
C SER A 173 10.99 -8.19 -6.14
N PHE A 174 10.93 -9.24 -5.33
CA PHE A 174 11.61 -9.32 -4.03
C PHE A 174 12.95 -10.06 -4.08
N ARG A 175 13.27 -10.72 -5.20
CA ARG A 175 14.64 -11.13 -5.54
C ARG A 175 15.47 -9.88 -5.83
#